data_AF-A0A0S6WW13-F1
#
_entry.id   AF-A0A0S6WW13-F1
#
_cell.length_a   1.000
_cell.length_b   1.000
_cell.length_c   1.000
_cell.angle_alpha   90.00
_cell.angle_beta   90.00
_cell.angle_gamma   90.00
#
_symmetry.space_group_name_H-M   'P 1'
#
loop_
_entity.id
_entity.type
_entity.pdbx_description
1 polymer ?
#
loop_
_entity_poly.entity_id
_entity_poly.type
_entity_poly.pdbx_seq_one_letter_code
_entity_poly.pdbx_strand_id
1 'polypeptide(L)'
;MTSPESKIVVCPSCGASNRVPTAKLGAGGTCGRCHTALFTAKPLVLTSANFEAHARKGDLPLLVDFWASWCGPCRQMRPLSRPPPPGSNP
;
A
#
# COMPACT_ATOMS: atom_id res chain seq x y z
N MET A 1 8.61 1.11 -32.10
CA MET A 1 9.21 0.55 -30.86
C MET A 1 8.43 1.09 -29.68
N THR A 2 7.34 0.45 -29.28
CA THR A 2 6.62 0.79 -28.05
C THR A 2 7.34 0.15 -26.87
N SER A 3 8.17 0.91 -26.17
CA SER A 3 8.62 0.48 -24.84
C SER A 3 7.38 0.24 -23.98
N PRO A 4 7.25 -0.91 -23.30
CA PRO A 4 6.14 -1.10 -22.37
C PRO A 4 6.30 -0.05 -21.27
N GLU A 5 5.31 0.84 -21.16
CA GLU A 5 5.27 1.82 -20.08
C GLU A 5 5.35 1.07 -18.75
N SER A 6 6.24 1.52 -17.87
CA SER A 6 6.47 0.89 -16.58
C SER A 6 6.13 1.87 -15.48
N LYS A 7 5.50 1.38 -14.41
CA LYS A 7 5.22 2.14 -13.19
C LYS A 7 6.16 1.71 -12.07
N ILE A 8 6.52 2.64 -11.21
CA ILE A 8 7.21 2.36 -9.96
C ILE A 8 6.19 1.99 -8.90
N VAL A 9 6.33 0.79 -8.34
CA VAL A 9 5.52 0.26 -7.24
C VAL A 9 6.40 0.09 -6.01
N VAL A 10 6.03 0.77 -4.93
CA VAL A 10 6.77 0.70 -3.66
C VAL A 10 6.26 -0.51 -2.88
N CYS A 11 7.17 -1.41 -2.51
CA CYS A 11 6.84 -2.64 -1.81
C CYS A 11 6.25 -2.33 -0.41
N PRO A 12 5.06 -2.86 -0.07
CA PRO A 12 4.42 -2.58 1.21
C PRO A 12 5.13 -3.24 2.41
N SER A 13 6.04 -4.20 2.17
CA SER A 13 6.76 -4.90 3.23
C SER A 13 8.11 -4.26 3.56
N CYS A 14 8.90 -3.85 2.56
CA CYS A 14 10.28 -3.38 2.78
C CYS A 14 10.58 -2.00 2.18
N GLY A 15 9.60 -1.34 1.54
CA GLY A 15 9.75 0.00 0.97
C GLY A 15 10.61 0.08 -0.30
N ALA A 16 11.06 -1.05 -0.86
CA ALA A 16 11.82 -1.05 -2.10
C ALA A 16 10.97 -0.59 -3.29
N SER A 17 11.54 0.24 -4.17
CA SER A 17 10.93 0.59 -5.46
C SER A 17 11.10 -0.56 -6.44
N ASN A 18 10.01 -0.99 -7.06
CA ASN A 18 9.98 -2.05 -8.07
C ASN A 18 9.43 -1.47 -9.36
N ARG A 19 10.13 -1.67 -10.47
CA ARG A 19 9.64 -1.29 -11.80
C ARG A 19 8.74 -2.41 -12.32
N VAL A 20 7.47 -2.09 -12.55
CA VAL A 20 6.46 -3.06 -13.01
C VAL A 20 5.91 -2.58 -14.35
N PRO A 21 5.95 -3.40 -15.42
CA PRO A 21 5.27 -3.06 -16.67
C PRO A 21 3.78 -2.85 -16.42
N THR A 22 3.18 -1.78 -16.96
CA THR A 22 1.77 -1.44 -16.74
C THR A 22 0.84 -2.62 -17.10
N ALA A 23 1.15 -3.33 -18.20
CA ALA A 23 0.41 -4.51 -18.64
C ALA A 23 0.44 -5.70 -17.65
N LYS A 24 1.35 -5.70 -16.67
CA LYS A 24 1.52 -6.76 -15.67
C LYS A 24 1.06 -6.38 -14.26
N LEU A 25 0.50 -5.17 -14.07
CA LEU A 25 0.03 -4.74 -12.73
C LEU A 25 -1.02 -5.69 -12.14
N GLY A 26 -1.90 -6.27 -12.96
CA GLY A 26 -2.91 -7.23 -12.51
C GLY A 26 -2.39 -8.65 -12.23
N ALA A 27 -1.13 -8.96 -12.55
CA ALA A 27 -0.58 -10.31 -12.46
C ALA A 27 -0.06 -10.69 -11.05
N GLY A 28 -0.18 -9.81 -10.05
CA GLY A 28 0.12 -10.15 -8.65
C GLY A 28 1.61 -10.31 -8.30
N GLY A 29 2.51 -9.58 -8.97
CA GLY A 29 3.97 -9.75 -8.87
C GLY A 29 4.61 -9.64 -7.46
N THR A 30 5.88 -10.06 -7.37
CA THR A 30 6.68 -10.07 -6.14
C THR A 30 7.75 -8.98 -6.12
N CYS A 31 8.15 -8.55 -4.92
CA CYS A 31 9.23 -7.60 -4.74
C CYS A 31 10.59 -8.21 -5.09
N GLY A 32 11.41 -7.51 -5.88
CA GLY A 32 12.76 -7.96 -6.23
C GLY A 32 13.78 -7.94 -5.07
N ARG A 33 13.45 -7.29 -3.94
CA ARG A 33 14.33 -7.21 -2.76
C ARG A 33 14.00 -8.22 -1.67
N CYS A 34 12.72 -8.31 -1.29
CA CYS A 34 12.29 -9.17 -0.17
C CYS A 34 11.40 -10.34 -0.60
N HIS A 35 11.10 -10.46 -1.89
CA HIS A 35 10.32 -11.55 -2.49
C HIS A 35 8.87 -11.69 -2.01
N THR A 36 8.38 -10.77 -1.18
CA THR A 36 6.96 -10.71 -0.80
C THR A 36 6.08 -10.17 -1.93
N ALA A 37 4.77 -10.47 -1.89
CA ALA A 37 3.82 -9.99 -2.87
C ALA A 37 3.71 -8.44 -2.84
N LEU A 38 3.70 -7.82 -4.02
CA LEU A 38 3.51 -6.37 -4.18
C LEU A 38 2.04 -5.96 -3.99
N PHE A 39 1.11 -6.86 -4.32
CA PHE A 39 -0.32 -6.61 -4.28
C PHE A 39 -0.99 -7.62 -3.33
N THR A 40 -1.24 -7.20 -2.10
CA THR A 40 -1.75 -8.08 -1.03
C THR A 40 -3.27 -8.00 -0.85
N ALA A 41 -3.96 -7.13 -1.59
CA ALA A 41 -5.37 -6.79 -1.42
C ALA A 41 -5.75 -6.40 0.04
N LYS A 42 -4.77 -5.92 0.82
CA LYS A 42 -4.96 -5.47 2.20
C LYS A 42 -4.50 -4.02 2.34
N PRO A 43 -5.18 -3.21 3.18
CA PRO A 43 -4.70 -1.88 3.52
C PRO A 43 -3.31 -1.94 4.17
N LEU A 44 -2.44 -1.02 3.80
CA LEU A 44 -1.16 -0.80 4.47
C LEU A 44 -1.35 0.27 5.56
N VAL A 45 -0.88 0.00 6.77
CA VAL A 45 -0.81 1.02 7.82
C VAL A 45 0.32 1.98 7.49
N LEU A 46 -0.05 3.23 7.23
CA LEU A 46 0.92 4.30 6.96
C LEU A 46 1.30 5.01 8.27
N THR A 47 2.59 5.28 8.41
CA THR A 47 3.19 6.10 9.46
C THR A 47 4.06 7.16 8.80
N SER A 48 4.53 8.15 9.56
CA SER A 48 5.51 9.12 9.06
C SER A 48 6.76 8.46 8.47
N ALA A 49 7.15 7.29 8.97
CA ALA A 49 8.34 6.56 8.52
C ALA A 49 8.19 5.92 7.13
N ASN A 50 6.97 5.58 6.69
CA ASN A 50 6.76 4.89 5.40
C ASN A 50 5.93 5.71 4.40
N PHE A 51 5.18 6.72 4.85
CA PHE A 51 4.27 7.50 4.00
C PHE A 51 4.97 8.12 2.79
N GLU A 52 6.10 8.80 3.02
CA GLU A 52 6.85 9.51 1.97
C GLU A 52 7.33 8.59 0.86
N ALA A 53 7.71 7.35 1.19
CA ALA A 53 8.11 6.37 0.19
C ALA A 53 6.93 6.06 -0.75
N HIS A 54 5.76 5.79 -0.20
CA HIS A 54 4.57 5.46 -1.00
C HIS A 54 4.03 6.68 -1.76
N ALA A 55 3.97 7.85 -1.13
CA ALA A 55 3.31 9.04 -1.68
C ALA A 55 4.12 9.75 -2.75
N ARG A 56 5.46 9.72 -2.69
CA ARG A 56 6.32 10.44 -3.63
C ARG A 56 7.08 9.57 -4.61
N LYS A 57 7.43 8.33 -4.21
CA LYS A 57 8.25 7.44 -5.05
C LYS A 57 7.44 6.44 -5.85
N GLY A 58 6.18 6.22 -5.49
CA GLY A 58 5.27 5.34 -6.21
C GLY A 58 4.48 6.08 -7.28
N ASP A 59 4.27 5.42 -8.41
CA ASP A 59 3.44 5.96 -9.51
C ASP A 59 1.97 5.50 -9.41
N LEU A 60 1.65 4.61 -8.47
CA LEU A 60 0.28 4.16 -8.24
C LEU A 60 -0.49 5.21 -7.41
N PRO A 61 -1.77 5.48 -7.75
CA PRO A 61 -2.60 6.36 -6.95
C PRO A 61 -2.78 5.79 -5.53
N LEU A 62 -2.69 6.67 -4.53
CA LEU A 62 -2.92 6.32 -3.13
C LEU A 62 -4.31 6.79 -2.69
N LEU A 63 -5.09 5.85 -2.18
CA LEU A 63 -6.28 6.13 -1.38
C LEU A 63 -5.90 6.02 0.09
N VAL A 64 -6.08 7.09 0.86
CA VAL A 64 -5.68 7.15 2.28
C VAL A 64 -6.91 7.35 3.17
N ASP A 65 -7.13 6.42 4.10
CA ASP A 65 -8.15 6.49 5.15
C ASP A 65 -7.56 7.14 6.41
N PHE A 66 -7.78 8.44 6.59
CA PHE A 66 -7.43 9.15 7.83
C PHE A 66 -8.54 8.93 8.88
N TRP A 67 -8.18 8.34 10.03
CA TRP A 67 -9.16 7.94 11.03
C TRP A 67 -8.60 8.03 12.45
N ALA A 68 -9.49 7.92 13.45
CA ALA A 68 -9.14 7.79 14.86
C ALA A 68 -10.03 6.78 15.59
N SER A 69 -9.50 6.10 16.62
CA SER A 69 -10.20 5.05 17.38
C SER A 69 -11.45 5.55 18.08
N TRP A 70 -11.45 6.82 18.50
CA TRP A 70 -12.57 7.48 19.15
C TRP A 70 -13.61 8.06 18.17
N CYS A 71 -13.29 8.17 16.88
CA CYS A 71 -14.21 8.73 15.88
C CYS A 71 -15.35 7.75 15.54
N GLY A 72 -16.57 8.07 16.00
CA GLY A 72 -17.78 7.27 15.74
C GLY A 72 -18.02 6.97 14.25
N PRO A 73 -18.15 7.99 13.39
CA PRO A 73 -18.36 7.79 11.95
C PRO A 73 -17.25 6.97 11.27
N CYS A 74 -15.99 7.21 11.64
CA CYS A 74 -14.85 6.50 11.08
C CYS A 74 -14.88 4.99 11.40
N ARG A 75 -15.44 4.60 12.55
CA ARG A 75 -15.61 3.18 12.90
C ARG A 75 -16.66 2.49 12.04
N GLN A 76 -17.71 3.20 11.61
CA GLN A 76 -18.76 2.64 10.76
C GLN A 76 -18.32 2.49 9.29
N MET A 77 -17.45 3.37 8.80
CA MET A 77 -16.91 3.31 7.44
C MET A 77 -15.70 2.36 7.30
N ARG A 78 -15.26 1.71 8.39
CA ARG A 78 -14.04 0.91 8.41
C ARG A 78 -14.19 -0.37 7.58
N PRO A 79 -13.25 -0.67 6.66
CA PRO A 79 -13.22 -1.97 5.99
C PRO A 79 -13.05 -3.10 7.00
N LEU A 80 -13.79 -4.21 6.81
CA LEU A 80 -13.69 -5.40 7.67
C LEU A 80 -12.25 -5.97 7.74
N SER A 81 -11.43 -5.74 6.72
CA SER A 81 -10.05 -6.23 6.64
C SER A 81 -9.00 -5.33 7.34
N ARG A 82 -9.41 -4.21 7.96
CA ARG A 82 -8.47 -3.30 8.63
C ARG A 82 -8.00 -3.89 9.97
N PRO A 83 -6.69 -3.89 10.28
CA PRO A 83 -6.19 -4.30 11.59
C PRO A 83 -6.70 -3.36 12.71
N PRO A 84 -6.79 -3.86 13.96
CA PRO A 84 -7.18 -3.04 15.10
C PRO A 84 -6.17 -1.88 15.33
N PRO A 85 -6.61 -0.75 15.90
CA PRO A 85 -5.69 0.33 16.23
C PRO A 85 -4.60 -0.16 17.18
N PRO A 86 -3.36 0.33 17.05
CA PRO A 86 -2.36 0.14 18.10
C PRO A 86 -2.90 0.73 19.42
N GLY A 87 -2.95 -0.10 20.47
CA GLY A 87 -3.42 0.31 21.80
C GLY A 87 -4.91 0.09 22.09
N SER A 88 -5.69 -0.58 21.24
CA SER A 88 -6.99 -1.11 21.67
C SER A 88 -6.80 -2.33 22.56
N ASN A 89 -7.08 -2.20 23.85
CA ASN A 89 -7.42 -3.35 24.70
C ASN A 89 -8.77 -3.93 24.23
N PRO A 90 -9.06 -5.24 24.47
CA PRO A 90 -10.38 -5.81 24.19
C PRO A 90 -11.51 -5.05 24.89
#